data_AF-A0A1H4IHQ2-F1
#
_entry.id   AF-A0A1H4IHQ2-F1
#
_cell.length_a   1.000
_cell.length_b   1.000
_cell.length_c   1.000
_cell.angle_alpha   90.00
_cell.angle_beta   90.00
_cell.angle_gamma   90.00
#
_symmetry.space_group_name_H-M   'P 1'
#
loop_
_entity.id
_entity.type
_entity.pdbx_description
1 polymer ?
#
loop_
_entity_poly.entity_id
_entity_poly.type
_entity_poly.pdbx_seq_one_letter_code
_entity_poly.pdbx_strand_id
1 'polypeptide(L)'
;MGQGDDPRIRVMGSVIWRWSRFDGLANHHLEQILQRGGFLDGDITDPEAVNRAVRVAVENPATVAELDDWTQRAANRCAGAPTSDLRLEDSIGYLTERLDAVPLTPEMIDECLRKVAAVDDQIVGAKDLPELAHPDATTTALLWRYVEARGRVLAASL
;
A
#
# COMPACT_ATOMS: atom_id res chain seq x y z
N MET A 1 32.61 13.92 -14.16
CA MET A 1 31.84 13.05 -15.08
C MET A 1 31.43 11.81 -14.32
N GLY A 2 30.13 11.55 -14.22
CA GLY A 2 29.58 10.24 -13.84
C GLY A 2 29.50 9.91 -12.35
N GLN A 3 28.79 10.72 -11.55
CA GLN A 3 28.08 10.20 -10.39
C GLN A 3 26.93 9.36 -10.95
N GLY A 4 27.30 8.19 -11.48
CA GLY A 4 26.42 7.29 -12.18
C GLY A 4 25.48 6.67 -11.18
N ASP A 5 24.20 6.78 -11.47
CA ASP A 5 23.08 6.11 -10.84
C ASP A 5 23.41 4.61 -10.68
N ASP A 6 24.00 4.20 -9.54
CA ASP A 6 24.41 2.81 -9.33
C ASP A 6 23.15 1.95 -9.33
N PRO A 7 22.97 1.06 -10.33
CA PRO A 7 21.76 0.27 -10.45
C PRO A 7 21.49 -0.57 -9.20
N ARG A 8 22.54 -0.95 -8.45
CA ARG A 8 22.40 -1.71 -7.20
C ARG A 8 21.69 -0.91 -6.12
N ILE A 9 22.04 0.36 -5.95
CA ILE A 9 21.44 1.24 -4.93
C ILE A 9 19.97 1.50 -5.29
N ARG A 10 19.70 1.77 -6.56
CA ARG A 10 18.34 1.98 -7.07
C ARG A 10 17.46 0.75 -6.89
N VAL A 11 17.96 -0.42 -7.29
CA VAL A 11 17.23 -1.70 -7.18
C VAL A 11 17.04 -2.07 -5.72
N MET A 12 18.06 -1.96 -4.87
CA MET A 12 17.93 -2.25 -3.43
C MET A 12 16.86 -1.38 -2.77
N GLY A 13 16.89 -0.06 -2.98
CA GLY A 13 15.88 0.84 -2.42
C GLY A 13 14.47 0.52 -2.92
N SER A 14 14.37 0.20 -4.22
CA SER A 14 13.11 -0.17 -4.86
C SER A 14 12.55 -1.51 -4.38
N VAL A 15 13.41 -2.49 -4.11
CA VAL A 15 13.02 -3.80 -3.58
C VAL A 15 12.53 -3.68 -2.15
N ILE A 16 13.30 -3.05 -1.28
CA ILE A 16 12.95 -2.88 0.14
C ILE A 16 11.65 -2.09 0.28
N TRP A 17 11.50 -1.00 -0.47
CA TRP A 17 10.31 -0.14 -0.43
C TRP A 17 9.04 -0.86 -0.91
N ARG A 18 9.16 -1.76 -1.90
CA ARG A 18 8.01 -2.54 -2.41
C ARG A 18 7.71 -3.73 -1.52
N TRP A 19 8.74 -4.43 -1.05
CA TRP A 19 8.60 -5.53 -0.10
C TRP A 19 7.88 -5.09 1.19
N SER A 20 8.21 -3.89 1.71
CA SER A 20 7.59 -3.35 2.92
C SER A 20 6.10 -3.01 2.76
N ARG A 21 5.60 -2.94 1.52
CA ARG A 21 4.17 -2.78 1.20
C ARG A 21 3.44 -4.11 1.02
N PHE A 22 4.15 -5.19 1.32
CA PHE A 22 3.69 -6.55 1.54
C PHE A 22 2.65 -7.09 0.54
N ASP A 23 2.97 -7.06 -0.76
CA ASP A 23 2.25 -7.86 -1.76
C ASP A 23 2.60 -9.34 -1.59
N GLY A 24 1.69 -10.15 -1.06
CA GLY A 24 1.95 -11.56 -0.74
C GLY A 24 2.44 -12.40 -1.92
N LEU A 25 1.95 -12.15 -3.13
CA LEU A 25 2.38 -12.86 -4.34
C LEU A 25 3.76 -12.37 -4.82
N ALA A 26 4.03 -11.06 -4.70
CA ALA A 26 5.32 -10.45 -5.00
C ALA A 26 6.36 -10.96 -4.02
N ASN A 27 6.02 -10.99 -2.73
CA ASN A 27 6.91 -11.40 -1.68
C ASN A 27 7.20 -12.89 -1.77
N HIS A 28 6.25 -13.73 -2.17
CA HIS A 28 6.55 -15.12 -2.49
C HIS A 28 7.52 -15.26 -3.67
N HIS A 29 7.35 -14.46 -4.73
CA HIS A 29 8.30 -14.48 -5.85
C HIS A 29 9.67 -13.90 -5.47
N LEU A 30 9.71 -12.87 -4.60
CA LEU A 30 10.95 -12.31 -4.05
C LEU A 30 11.67 -13.36 -3.20
N GLU A 31 10.93 -14.04 -2.33
CA GLU A 31 11.42 -15.14 -1.51
C GLU A 31 12.06 -16.22 -2.38
N GLN A 32 11.41 -16.65 -3.47
CA GLN A 32 12.00 -17.61 -4.41
C GLN A 32 13.29 -17.12 -5.05
N ILE A 33 13.37 -15.83 -5.43
CA ILE A 33 14.60 -15.23 -5.98
C ILE A 33 15.72 -15.28 -4.93
N LEU A 34 15.44 -14.86 -3.69
CA LEU A 34 16.42 -14.80 -2.62
C LEU A 34 16.84 -16.19 -2.12
N GLN A 35 15.92 -17.15 -2.02
CA GLN A 35 16.19 -18.54 -1.64
C GLN A 35 17.00 -19.27 -2.72
N ARG A 36 16.66 -19.10 -4.00
CA ARG A 36 17.43 -19.70 -5.11
C ARG A 36 18.88 -19.21 -5.12
N GLY A 37 19.10 -17.95 -4.76
CA GLY A 37 20.44 -17.39 -4.60
C GLY A 37 21.14 -17.71 -3.28
N GLY A 38 20.45 -18.36 -2.34
CA GLY A 38 20.97 -18.65 -1.00
C GLY A 38 21.20 -17.39 -0.15
N PHE A 39 20.51 -16.30 -0.45
CA PHE A 39 20.68 -14.99 0.22
C PHE A 39 19.77 -14.82 1.44
N LEU A 40 18.62 -15.50 1.45
CA LEU A 40 17.64 -15.38 2.52
C LEU A 40 17.99 -16.33 3.67
N ASP A 41 18.36 -15.74 4.80
CA ASP A 41 18.52 -16.42 6.08
C ASP A 41 17.47 -15.89 7.06
N GLY A 42 16.34 -16.60 7.16
CA GLY A 42 15.17 -16.22 7.94
C GLY A 42 13.88 -16.18 7.13
N ASP A 43 12.88 -15.50 7.68
CA ASP A 43 11.54 -15.39 7.11
C ASP A 43 11.45 -14.16 6.20
N ILE A 44 10.74 -14.28 5.06
CA ILE A 44 10.48 -13.15 4.15
C ILE A 44 9.67 -12.03 4.82
N THR A 45 9.04 -12.28 5.97
CA THR A 45 8.35 -11.27 6.79
C THR A 45 9.28 -10.49 7.72
N ASP A 46 10.52 -10.95 7.95
CA ASP A 46 11.49 -10.28 8.81
C ASP A 46 12.23 -9.15 8.06
N PRO A 47 12.04 -7.87 8.43
CA PRO A 47 12.70 -6.74 7.77
C PRO A 47 14.23 -6.81 7.78
N GLU A 48 14.81 -7.34 8.86
CA GLU A 48 16.25 -7.41 9.01
C GLU A 48 16.83 -8.55 8.16
N ALA A 49 16.14 -9.69 8.07
CA ALA A 49 16.49 -10.79 7.16
C ALA A 49 16.46 -10.34 5.70
N VAL A 50 15.39 -9.64 5.29
CA VAL A 50 15.24 -9.16 3.91
C VAL A 50 16.26 -8.08 3.56
N ASN A 51 16.49 -7.11 4.44
CA ASN A 51 17.50 -6.06 4.20
C ASN A 51 18.91 -6.65 4.02
N ARG A 52 19.29 -7.64 4.85
CA ARG A 52 20.55 -8.37 4.68
C ARG A 52 20.59 -9.16 3.38
N ALA A 53 19.55 -9.91 3.07
CA ALA A 53 19.47 -10.73 1.87
C ALA A 53 19.58 -9.89 0.59
N VAL A 54 18.86 -8.77 0.51
CA VAL A 54 18.90 -7.87 -0.65
C VAL A 54 20.28 -7.21 -0.80
N ARG A 55 20.93 -6.79 0.29
CA ARG A 55 22.29 -6.23 0.26
C ARG A 55 23.31 -7.20 -0.33
N VAL A 56 23.21 -8.48 0.01
CA VAL A 56 24.09 -9.51 -0.54
C VAL A 56 23.70 -9.83 -2.00
N ALA A 57 22.41 -9.92 -2.28
CA ALA A 57 21.88 -10.23 -3.61
C ALA A 57 22.28 -9.19 -4.67
N VAL A 58 22.30 -7.89 -4.34
CA VAL A 58 22.65 -6.84 -5.30
C VAL A 58 24.13 -6.80 -5.68
N GLU A 59 25.00 -7.53 -4.97
CA GLU A 59 26.39 -7.71 -5.39
C GLU A 59 26.53 -8.71 -6.55
N ASN A 60 25.49 -9.51 -6.85
CA ASN A 60 25.44 -10.39 -8.01
C ASN A 60 24.68 -9.72 -9.18
N PRO A 61 25.36 -9.40 -10.31
CA PRO A 61 24.72 -8.73 -11.45
C PRO A 61 23.53 -9.47 -12.06
N ALA A 62 23.55 -10.81 -12.04
CA ALA A 62 22.43 -11.61 -12.55
C ALA A 62 21.19 -11.46 -11.65
N THR A 63 21.41 -11.44 -10.34
CA THR A 63 20.34 -11.23 -9.35
C THR A 63 19.82 -9.80 -9.38
N VAL A 64 20.66 -8.80 -9.65
CA VAL A 64 20.22 -7.40 -9.84
C VAL A 64 19.19 -7.29 -10.96
N ALA A 65 19.42 -7.96 -12.10
CA ALA A 65 18.48 -7.92 -13.23
C ALA A 65 17.15 -8.60 -12.89
N GLU A 66 17.18 -9.72 -12.18
CA GLU A 66 15.97 -10.40 -11.71
C GLU A 66 15.20 -9.58 -10.66
N LEU A 67 15.90 -8.90 -9.75
CA LEU A 67 15.31 -8.01 -8.76
C LEU A 67 14.70 -6.76 -9.41
N ASP A 68 15.31 -6.23 -10.48
CA ASP A 68 14.77 -5.11 -11.26
C ASP A 68 13.50 -5.53 -12.02
N ASP A 69 13.50 -6.71 -12.66
CA ASP A 69 12.30 -7.28 -13.30
C ASP A 69 11.20 -7.58 -12.27
N TRP A 70 11.55 -8.16 -11.11
CA TRP A 70 10.63 -8.33 -9.99
C TRP A 70 10.03 -6.98 -9.55
N THR A 71 10.88 -5.96 -9.42
CA THR A 71 10.50 -4.60 -9.03
C THR A 71 9.52 -4.01 -10.03
N GLN A 72 9.75 -4.21 -11.32
CA GLN A 72 8.87 -3.74 -12.38
C GLN A 72 7.55 -4.51 -12.43
N ARG A 73 7.56 -5.83 -12.18
CA ARG A 73 6.33 -6.63 -12.06
C ARG A 73 5.52 -6.29 -10.82
N ALA A 74 6.17 -6.03 -9.69
CA ALA A 74 5.53 -5.51 -8.49
C ALA A 74 4.97 -4.11 -8.75
N ALA A 75 5.73 -3.24 -9.45
CA ALA A 75 5.26 -1.93 -9.85
C ALA A 75 4.06 -2.00 -10.80
N ASN A 76 4.03 -2.90 -11.78
CA ASN A 76 2.91 -3.04 -12.71
C ASN A 76 1.67 -3.61 -12.01
N ARG A 77 1.85 -4.44 -10.98
CA ARG A 77 0.75 -4.90 -10.12
C ARG A 77 0.22 -3.78 -9.23
N CYS A 78 1.11 -2.96 -8.65
CA CYS A 78 0.72 -1.75 -7.93
C CYS A 78 0.16 -0.66 -8.86
N ALA A 79 0.59 -0.56 -10.12
CA ALA A 79 0.06 0.37 -11.12
C ALA A 79 -1.29 -0.10 -11.69
N GLY A 80 -1.61 -1.38 -11.52
CA GLY A 80 -2.96 -1.93 -11.62
C GLY A 80 -3.71 -1.93 -10.28
N ALA A 81 -3.10 -1.45 -9.18
CA ALA A 81 -3.71 -1.39 -7.86
C ALA A 81 -4.19 0.04 -7.55
N PRO A 82 -5.47 0.23 -7.20
CA PRO A 82 -6.05 1.53 -6.86
C PRO A 82 -5.60 2.07 -5.48
N THR A 83 -4.51 1.58 -4.89
CA THR A 83 -4.12 1.86 -3.51
C THR A 83 -3.43 3.21 -3.31
N SER A 84 -2.98 3.86 -4.39
CA SER A 84 -2.70 5.30 -4.37
C SER A 84 -3.97 6.17 -4.45
N ASP A 85 -5.13 5.58 -4.77
CA ASP A 85 -6.36 6.28 -5.19
C ASP A 85 -7.62 5.89 -4.39
N LEU A 86 -7.51 5.20 -3.25
CA LEU A 86 -8.64 5.11 -2.32
C LEU A 86 -9.12 6.50 -1.88
N ARG A 87 -8.28 7.55 -2.07
CA ARG A 87 -8.56 8.96 -1.73
C ARG A 87 -9.28 9.05 -0.39
N LEU A 88 -8.89 8.17 0.54
CA LEU A 88 -9.54 7.99 1.82
C LEU A 88 -9.37 9.26 2.62
N GLU A 89 -8.20 9.87 2.55
CA GLU A 89 -7.92 11.16 3.18
C GLU A 89 -8.80 12.28 2.62
N ASP A 90 -8.94 12.41 1.30
CA ASP A 90 -9.86 13.38 0.68
C ASP A 90 -11.31 13.11 1.07
N SER A 91 -11.71 11.84 1.13
CA SER A 91 -13.06 11.44 1.48
C SER A 91 -13.36 11.69 2.96
N ILE A 92 -12.42 11.39 3.86
CA ILE A 92 -12.49 11.72 5.28
C ILE A 92 -12.57 13.23 5.46
N GLY A 93 -11.73 13.99 4.76
CA GLY A 93 -11.73 15.45 4.79
C GLY A 93 -13.08 16.01 4.36
N TYR A 94 -13.60 15.56 3.22
CA TYR A 94 -14.91 15.95 2.72
C TYR A 94 -16.04 15.61 3.70
N LEU A 95 -16.07 14.37 4.24
CA LEU A 95 -17.11 13.96 5.18
C LEU A 95 -17.05 14.79 6.47
N THR A 96 -15.86 15.03 6.99
CA THR A 96 -15.65 15.81 8.22
C THR A 96 -16.07 17.27 8.01
N GLU A 97 -15.64 17.89 6.91
CA GLU A 97 -16.01 19.26 6.55
C GLU A 97 -17.52 19.42 6.43
N ARG A 98 -18.19 18.48 5.75
CA ARG A 98 -19.65 18.53 5.62
C ARG A 98 -20.38 18.30 6.94
N LEU A 99 -19.88 17.41 7.80
CA LEU A 99 -20.46 17.16 9.12
C LEU A 99 -20.26 18.31 10.11
N ASP A 100 -19.19 19.07 9.96
CA ASP A 100 -18.89 20.24 10.80
C ASP A 100 -19.61 21.52 10.32
N ALA A 101 -20.21 21.50 9.12
CA ALA A 101 -20.98 22.61 8.60
C ALA A 101 -22.30 22.78 9.36
N VAL A 102 -22.58 24.03 9.78
CA VAL A 102 -23.80 24.41 10.50
C VAL A 102 -24.57 25.46 9.70
N PRO A 103 -25.88 25.25 9.40
CA PRO A 103 -26.68 24.07 9.73
C PRO A 103 -26.42 22.89 8.79
N LEU A 104 -26.49 21.67 9.32
CA LEU A 104 -26.44 20.43 8.54
C LEU A 104 -27.80 20.17 7.91
N THR A 105 -27.88 20.15 6.57
CA THR A 105 -29.16 19.92 5.86
C THR A 105 -29.36 18.44 5.52
N PRO A 106 -30.62 17.98 5.33
CA PRO A 106 -30.91 16.61 4.88
C PRO A 106 -30.20 16.24 3.57
N GLU A 107 -30.10 17.17 2.62
CA GLU A 107 -29.43 16.94 1.33
C GLU A 107 -27.92 16.72 1.49
N MET A 108 -27.30 17.42 2.45
CA MET A 108 -25.88 17.23 2.78
C MET A 108 -25.65 15.86 3.41
N ILE A 109 -26.59 15.39 4.25
CA ILE A 109 -26.55 14.04 4.83
C ILE A 109 -26.68 12.99 3.73
N ASP A 110 -27.63 13.14 2.80
CA ASP A 110 -27.80 12.23 1.65
C ASP A 110 -26.57 12.20 0.73
N GLU A 111 -25.91 13.33 0.52
CA GLU A 111 -24.65 13.40 -0.23
C GLU A 111 -23.52 12.66 0.50
N CYS A 112 -23.42 12.83 1.83
CA CYS A 112 -22.46 12.10 2.66
C CYS A 112 -22.73 10.60 2.65
N LEU A 113 -24.00 10.16 2.70
CA LEU A 113 -24.38 8.74 2.61
C LEU A 113 -23.98 8.12 1.26
N ARG A 114 -24.22 8.83 0.14
CA ARG A 114 -23.77 8.39 -1.19
C ARG A 114 -22.25 8.28 -1.27
N LYS A 115 -21.53 9.22 -0.66
CA LYS A 115 -20.07 9.19 -0.59
C LYS A 115 -19.57 8.03 0.26
N VAL A 116 -20.19 7.78 1.41
CA VAL A 116 -19.90 6.61 2.27
C VAL A 116 -20.08 5.32 1.49
N ALA A 117 -21.22 5.12 0.83
CA ALA A 117 -21.49 3.92 0.05
C ALA A 117 -20.45 3.69 -1.06
N ALA A 118 -20.06 4.75 -1.79
CA ALA A 118 -19.03 4.66 -2.82
C ALA A 118 -17.66 4.27 -2.25
N VAL A 119 -17.29 4.77 -1.06
CA VAL A 119 -16.04 4.40 -0.40
C VAL A 119 -16.10 2.98 0.17
N ASP A 120 -17.23 2.57 0.75
CA ASP A 120 -17.45 1.20 1.22
C ASP A 120 -17.30 0.20 0.06
N ASP A 121 -17.89 0.47 -1.11
CA ASP A 121 -17.74 -0.35 -2.31
C ASP A 121 -16.28 -0.44 -2.79
N GLN A 122 -15.53 0.67 -2.71
CA GLN A 122 -14.11 0.69 -3.05
C GLN A 122 -13.29 -0.16 -2.07
N ILE A 123 -13.53 -0.04 -0.76
CA ILE A 123 -12.86 -0.84 0.27
C ILE A 123 -13.16 -2.32 0.06
N VAL A 124 -14.42 -2.68 -0.20
CA VAL A 124 -14.82 -4.07 -0.46
C VAL A 124 -14.18 -4.61 -1.73
N GLY A 125 -14.16 -3.83 -2.82
CA GLY A 125 -13.51 -4.21 -4.07
C GLY A 125 -11.99 -4.32 -3.95
N ALA A 126 -11.39 -3.58 -3.01
CA ALA A 126 -9.97 -3.56 -2.72
C ALA A 126 -9.55 -4.50 -1.59
N LYS A 127 -10.47 -5.21 -0.93
CA LYS A 127 -10.18 -5.98 0.30
C LYS A 127 -9.08 -7.04 0.13
N ASP A 128 -8.95 -7.58 -1.07
CA ASP A 128 -7.98 -8.62 -1.42
C ASP A 128 -6.66 -8.00 -1.93
N LEU A 129 -6.60 -6.66 -2.03
CA LEU A 129 -5.34 -5.96 -2.29
C LEU A 129 -4.43 -6.09 -1.07
N PRO A 130 -3.13 -6.31 -1.28
CA PRO A 130 -2.22 -6.54 -0.18
C PRO A 130 -2.18 -5.41 0.86
N GLU A 131 -2.35 -4.17 0.43
CA GLU A 131 -2.37 -2.98 1.27
C GLU A 131 -3.55 -2.96 2.25
N LEU A 132 -4.66 -3.65 1.92
CA LEU A 132 -5.81 -3.81 2.81
C LEU A 132 -5.86 -5.20 3.47
N ALA A 133 -5.26 -6.22 2.87
CA ALA A 133 -5.11 -7.54 3.47
C ALA A 133 -4.09 -7.54 4.62
N HIS A 134 -3.04 -6.73 4.52
CA HIS A 134 -2.00 -6.52 5.53
C HIS A 134 -1.69 -5.02 5.69
N PRO A 135 -2.62 -4.24 6.27
CA PRO A 135 -2.47 -2.79 6.34
C PRO A 135 -1.33 -2.38 7.26
N ASP A 136 -0.49 -1.46 6.79
CA ASP A 136 0.50 -0.80 7.63
C ASP A 136 -0.17 0.15 8.64
N ALA A 137 0.62 0.74 9.54
CA ALA A 137 0.12 1.65 10.57
C ALA A 137 -0.60 2.88 10.00
N THR A 138 -0.19 3.36 8.82
CA THR A 138 -0.78 4.53 8.16
C THR A 138 -2.15 4.18 7.58
N THR A 139 -2.23 3.07 6.83
CA THR A 139 -3.48 2.56 6.27
C THR A 139 -4.47 2.19 7.37
N THR A 140 -4.00 1.57 8.46
CA THR A 140 -4.81 1.28 9.64
C THR A 140 -5.39 2.55 10.26
N ALA A 141 -4.58 3.60 10.42
CA ALA A 141 -5.04 4.87 10.95
C ALA A 141 -6.07 5.56 10.02
N LEU A 142 -5.87 5.51 8.70
CA LEU A 142 -6.81 6.06 7.72
C LEU A 142 -8.15 5.30 7.74
N LEU A 143 -8.13 3.97 7.76
CA LEU A 143 -9.34 3.15 7.88
C LEU A 143 -10.09 3.47 9.17
N TRP A 144 -9.38 3.60 10.29
CA TRP A 144 -10.00 3.98 11.57
C TRP A 144 -10.70 5.34 11.51
N ARG A 145 -10.02 6.36 10.97
CA ARG A 145 -10.59 7.70 10.78
C ARG A 145 -11.80 7.68 9.84
N TYR A 146 -11.77 6.84 8.81
CA TYR A 146 -12.92 6.65 7.94
C TYR A 146 -14.11 6.00 8.67
N VAL A 147 -13.89 4.96 9.46
CA VAL A 147 -14.95 4.33 10.27
C VAL A 147 -15.58 5.34 11.23
N GLU A 148 -14.79 6.22 11.83
CA GLU A 148 -15.27 7.30 12.68
C GLU A 148 -16.14 8.30 11.92
N ALA A 149 -15.65 8.81 10.78
CA ALA A 149 -16.42 9.73 9.93
C ALA A 149 -17.72 9.09 9.43
N ARG A 150 -17.68 7.83 8.99
CA ARG A 150 -18.84 7.02 8.59
C ARG A 150 -19.85 6.91 9.73
N GLY A 151 -19.39 6.61 10.94
CA GLY A 151 -20.24 6.54 12.13
C GLY A 151 -20.96 7.85 12.41
N ARG A 152 -20.28 8.98 12.26
CA ARG A 152 -20.88 10.32 12.42
C ARG A 152 -21.94 10.61 11.34
N VAL A 153 -21.70 10.26 10.08
CA VAL A 153 -22.71 10.40 9.01
C VAL A 153 -23.96 9.58 9.31
N LEU A 154 -23.78 8.31 9.69
CA LEU A 154 -24.91 7.44 10.01
C LEU A 154 -25.71 7.98 11.22
N ALA A 155 -25.03 8.48 12.25
CA ALA A 155 -25.68 9.09 13.41
C ALA A 155 -26.46 10.37 13.04
N ALA A 156 -25.96 11.17 12.10
CA ALA A 156 -26.65 12.38 11.63
C ALA A 156 -27.89 12.07 10.75
N SER A 157 -28.00 10.85 10.24
CA SER A 157 -29.15 10.41 9.41
C SER A 157 -30.30 9.77 10.20
N LEU A 158 -30.13 9.58 11.51
CA LEU A 158 -31.13 9.02 12.43
C LEU A 158 -31.98 10.13 13.08
#